data_AF-A0A017TE55-F1
#
_entry.id   AF-A0A017TE55-F1
#
_cell.length_a   1.000
_cell.length_b   1.000
_cell.length_c   1.000
_cell.angle_alpha   90.00
_cell.angle_beta   90.00
_cell.angle_gamma   90.00
#
_symmetry.space_group_name_H-M   'P 1'
#
loop_
_entity.id
_entity.type
_entity.pdbx_description
1 polymer ?
#
loop_
_entity_poly.entity_id
_entity_poly.type
_entity_poly.pdbx_seq_one_letter_code
_entity_poly.pdbx_strand_id
1 'polypeptide(L)'
;MKPCPPSRRPPPPRAQHRLEARRLSRALLTLLTVLAPALPLACGEGEAGTTSQAPTGSGAGASTGTGASGGGGSGGGASSGTAGGGGDGAHQGDNDFCTACSTVTTLGQVQRGDLQEASGLAASAIHPDVLYTHEDAGNDAEIFVLGVAGEDLGLITASGADPVDWEDIARGPCAAGSCLYVGDTGDNDAERATYAIYRLAEPEFIGASQTLYAEQHRFRYPDGSHNAETLLVHPTTGMVTVVTKVPSGFSSVYEFTLPPSPGDIVTATKVTDILPPAGSPRFTGGDVHPQAKGVLLRTLTHVFFYPLAPDQRVAEALSGTPCAVAVASEDQGEAIAWTADGSGYITVSEGEDEDLHAVACTSP
;
A
#
# COMPACT_ATOMS: atom_id res chain seq x y z
N MET A 1 44.45 2.80 -57.97
CA MET A 1 43.45 1.94 -57.30
C MET A 1 43.38 2.37 -55.83
N LYS A 2 42.25 2.90 -55.36
CA LYS A 2 42.06 3.33 -53.96
C LYS A 2 41.59 2.14 -53.11
N PRO A 3 42.07 1.98 -51.86
CA PRO A 3 41.65 0.88 -51.00
C PRO A 3 40.26 1.13 -50.40
N CYS A 4 39.50 0.05 -50.22
CA CYS A 4 38.16 0.02 -49.63
C CYS A 4 38.24 0.23 -48.10
N PRO A 5 37.29 0.92 -47.44
CA PRO A 5 37.29 1.09 -45.99
C PRO A 5 36.79 -0.18 -45.28
N PRO A 6 37.19 -0.40 -44.00
CA PRO A 6 36.79 -1.59 -43.25
C PRO A 6 35.33 -1.52 -42.81
N SER A 7 34.66 -2.68 -42.80
CA SER A 7 33.27 -2.84 -42.34
C SER A 7 33.17 -2.66 -40.82
N ARG A 8 32.20 -1.85 -40.37
CA ARG A 8 31.85 -1.73 -38.96
C ARG A 8 31.02 -2.95 -38.54
N ARG A 9 31.41 -3.61 -37.44
CA ARG A 9 30.57 -4.63 -36.78
C ARG A 9 29.35 -3.96 -36.14
N PRO A 10 28.17 -4.60 -36.16
CA PRO A 10 27.01 -4.12 -35.43
C PRO A 10 27.24 -4.24 -33.91
N PRO A 11 26.62 -3.37 -33.10
CA PRO A 11 26.69 -3.47 -31.64
C PRO A 11 25.97 -4.73 -31.14
N PRO A 12 26.35 -5.27 -29.95
CA PRO A 12 25.66 -6.41 -29.36
C PRO A 12 24.21 -6.05 -28.99
N PRO A 13 23.29 -7.04 -29.00
CA PRO A 13 21.89 -6.80 -28.67
C PRO A 13 21.72 -6.33 -27.21
N ARG A 14 20.85 -5.33 -27.02
CA ARG A 14 20.46 -4.76 -25.73
C ARG A 14 19.62 -5.75 -24.90
N ALA A 15 19.53 -5.48 -23.60
CA ALA A 15 19.00 -6.27 -22.50
C ALA A 15 17.52 -6.69 -22.56
N GLN A 16 16.93 -6.93 -23.73
CA GLN A 16 15.57 -7.48 -23.85
C GLN A 16 15.49 -8.99 -23.63
N HIS A 17 16.62 -9.71 -23.69
CA HIS A 17 16.65 -11.17 -23.51
C HIS A 17 16.64 -11.66 -22.05
N ARG A 18 16.72 -10.77 -21.04
CA ARG A 18 16.61 -11.18 -19.63
C ARG A 18 15.16 -11.32 -19.14
N LEU A 19 14.22 -10.56 -19.72
CA LEU A 19 12.79 -10.65 -19.42
C LEU A 19 12.15 -11.91 -20.04
N GLU A 20 12.56 -12.33 -21.23
CA GLU A 20 12.07 -13.59 -21.84
C GLU A 20 12.64 -14.85 -21.17
N ALA A 21 13.86 -14.78 -20.60
CA ALA A 21 14.49 -15.93 -19.94
C ALA A 21 13.80 -16.33 -18.63
N ARG A 22 13.17 -15.38 -17.92
CA ARG A 22 12.37 -15.67 -16.70
C ARG A 22 11.01 -16.28 -17.05
N ARG A 23 10.36 -15.88 -18.16
CA ARG A 23 9.09 -16.48 -18.62
C ARG A 23 9.24 -17.90 -19.19
N LEU A 24 10.41 -18.27 -19.73
CA LEU A 24 10.63 -19.59 -20.35
C LEU A 24 11.04 -20.71 -19.37
N SER A 25 11.48 -20.39 -18.14
CA SER A 25 11.85 -21.44 -17.15
C SER A 25 10.64 -22.14 -16.50
N ARG A 26 9.44 -21.55 -16.52
CA ARG A 26 8.22 -22.17 -15.97
C ARG A 26 7.45 -23.05 -16.98
N ALA A 27 7.80 -23.04 -18.26
CA ALA A 27 7.09 -23.80 -19.30
C ALA A 27 7.67 -25.20 -19.59
N LEU A 28 8.80 -25.59 -18.96
CA LEU A 28 9.51 -26.83 -19.29
C LEU A 28 9.67 -27.78 -18.08
N LEU A 29 8.62 -27.97 -17.28
CA LEU A 29 8.60 -29.06 -16.31
C LEU A 29 7.17 -29.60 -16.05
N THR A 30 6.44 -29.97 -17.09
CA THR A 30 5.29 -30.88 -16.93
C THR A 30 5.09 -31.71 -18.18
N LEU A 31 5.85 -32.80 -18.30
CA LEU A 31 5.50 -33.89 -19.21
C LEU A 31 5.99 -35.21 -18.61
N LEU A 32 5.10 -35.97 -17.99
CA LEU A 32 4.91 -37.39 -18.33
C LEU A 32 3.68 -38.02 -17.63
N THR A 33 2.78 -38.53 -18.49
CA THR A 33 1.95 -39.74 -18.36
C THR A 33 0.84 -39.86 -17.31
N VAL A 34 -0.42 -39.87 -17.77
CA VAL A 34 -1.37 -40.99 -17.54
C VAL A 34 -2.26 -41.16 -18.79
N LEU A 35 -2.25 -42.36 -19.38
CA LEU A 35 -3.25 -42.85 -20.34
C LEU A 35 -4.41 -43.50 -19.57
N ALA A 36 -5.66 -43.21 -19.93
CA ALA A 36 -6.80 -44.09 -19.67
C ALA A 36 -7.83 -44.01 -20.80
N PRO A 37 -8.42 -45.15 -21.25
CA PRO A 37 -9.37 -45.19 -22.36
C PRO A 37 -10.84 -45.04 -21.90
N ALA A 38 -11.68 -44.71 -22.88
CA ALA A 38 -13.10 -44.39 -22.76
C ALA A 38 -14.04 -45.63 -22.64
N LEU A 39 -15.11 -45.44 -21.84
CA LEU A 39 -16.55 -45.79 -22.02
C LEU A 39 -16.98 -47.25 -22.35
N PRO A 40 -18.18 -47.73 -21.92
CA PRO A 40 -19.47 -47.17 -22.36
C PRO A 40 -20.69 -47.21 -21.39
N LEU A 41 -21.76 -46.58 -21.90
CA LEU A 41 -23.16 -46.40 -21.46
C LEU A 41 -23.89 -47.65 -20.91
N ALA A 42 -24.86 -47.41 -20.02
CA ALA A 42 -26.20 -48.03 -20.07
C ALA A 42 -27.27 -47.22 -19.31
N CYS A 43 -28.49 -47.23 -19.87
CA CYS A 43 -29.76 -46.61 -19.43
C CYS A 43 -30.32 -47.12 -18.09
N GLY A 44 -31.22 -46.33 -17.49
CA GLY A 44 -32.25 -46.80 -16.57
C GLY A 44 -33.20 -45.69 -16.11
N GLU A 45 -34.47 -45.81 -16.50
CA GLU A 45 -35.61 -44.91 -16.23
C GLU A 45 -36.10 -44.98 -14.77
N GLY A 46 -36.87 -43.97 -14.32
CA GLY A 46 -37.67 -44.06 -13.09
C GLY A 46 -38.31 -42.73 -12.65
N GLU A 47 -39.64 -42.66 -12.72
CA GLU A 47 -40.50 -41.48 -12.59
C GLU A 47 -40.78 -40.95 -11.16
N ALA A 48 -41.32 -39.72 -11.16
CA ALA A 48 -42.45 -39.20 -10.35
C ALA A 48 -42.26 -38.76 -8.89
N GLY A 49 -42.81 -37.57 -8.59
CA GLY A 49 -43.37 -37.26 -7.26
C GLY A 49 -43.33 -35.80 -6.76
N THR A 50 -44.15 -34.93 -7.36
CA THR A 50 -45.07 -33.94 -6.70
C THR A 50 -44.64 -33.00 -5.54
N THR A 51 -44.69 -31.69 -5.84
CA THR A 51 -45.37 -30.56 -5.13
C THR A 51 -45.45 -30.47 -3.61
N SER A 52 -45.07 -29.31 -3.05
CA SER A 52 -45.87 -28.46 -2.13
C SER A 52 -45.07 -27.19 -1.73
N GLN A 53 -45.44 -26.02 -2.26
CA GLN A 53 -46.09 -24.88 -1.57
C GLN A 53 -45.35 -24.22 -0.40
N ALA A 54 -45.13 -22.91 -0.59
CA ALA A 54 -44.82 -21.90 0.42
C ALA A 54 -46.01 -21.62 1.35
N PRO A 55 -45.76 -20.85 2.42
CA PRO A 55 -46.70 -19.80 2.80
C PRO A 55 -46.03 -18.43 2.90
N THR A 56 -46.80 -17.47 2.41
CA THR A 56 -46.76 -16.02 2.64
C THR A 56 -46.98 -15.66 4.10
N GLY A 57 -46.37 -14.56 4.56
CA GLY A 57 -46.73 -13.90 5.82
C GLY A 57 -46.21 -12.46 5.86
N SER A 58 -47.09 -11.50 5.55
CA SER A 58 -46.85 -10.06 5.71
C SER A 58 -46.91 -9.64 7.18
N GLY A 59 -46.15 -8.60 7.55
CA GLY A 59 -46.34 -7.89 8.81
C GLY A 59 -45.73 -6.49 8.74
N ALA A 60 -46.56 -5.52 8.37
CA ALA A 60 -46.27 -4.09 8.50
C ALA A 60 -46.31 -3.66 9.97
N GLY A 61 -45.46 -2.72 10.36
CA GLY A 61 -45.47 -2.06 11.66
C GLY A 61 -44.65 -0.79 11.64
N ALA A 62 -45.29 0.32 11.25
CA ALA A 62 -44.77 1.66 11.42
C ALA A 62 -45.04 2.15 12.86
N SER A 63 -44.09 2.86 13.46
CA SER A 63 -44.42 3.88 14.46
C SER A 63 -43.40 5.02 14.46
N THR A 64 -43.97 6.21 14.29
CA THR A 64 -43.42 7.56 14.32
C THR A 64 -43.14 8.08 15.74
N GLY A 65 -42.20 9.02 15.85
CA GLY A 65 -42.11 10.00 16.96
C GLY A 65 -40.81 10.82 16.84
N THR A 66 -40.75 11.91 16.05
CA THR A 66 -41.02 13.33 16.36
C THR A 66 -40.41 13.94 17.63
N GLY A 67 -39.55 14.95 17.38
CA GLY A 67 -39.39 16.18 18.18
C GLY A 67 -38.13 16.26 19.03
N ALA A 68 -37.46 17.39 19.23
CA ALA A 68 -37.50 18.72 18.61
C ALA A 68 -36.27 19.50 19.14
N SER A 69 -35.89 20.50 18.37
CA SER A 69 -34.82 21.49 18.54
C SER A 69 -35.01 22.51 19.68
N GLY A 70 -33.90 23.14 20.08
CA GLY A 70 -33.82 24.49 20.69
C GLY A 70 -32.92 24.51 21.93
N GLY A 71 -31.99 25.44 22.15
CA GLY A 71 -31.60 26.67 21.46
C GLY A 71 -30.88 27.59 22.46
N GLY A 72 -29.95 28.42 21.97
CA GLY A 72 -29.66 29.77 22.49
C GLY A 72 -28.75 29.91 23.72
N GLY A 73 -27.65 30.66 23.56
CA GLY A 73 -26.85 31.16 24.67
C GLY A 73 -25.66 32.01 24.23
N SER A 74 -25.93 33.23 23.75
CA SER A 74 -24.93 34.27 23.47
C SER A 74 -24.33 34.83 24.77
N GLY A 75 -23.04 35.17 24.74
CA GLY A 75 -22.39 36.00 25.75
C GLY A 75 -21.14 36.66 25.17
N GLY A 76 -21.26 37.94 24.81
CA GLY A 76 -20.14 38.76 24.35
C GLY A 76 -19.27 39.26 25.50
N GLY A 77 -18.00 39.46 25.20
CA GLY A 77 -17.04 40.16 26.05
C GLY A 77 -15.92 40.72 25.20
N ALA A 78 -15.98 42.01 24.90
CA ALA A 78 -14.89 42.76 24.31
C ALA A 78 -13.88 43.15 25.40
N SER A 79 -12.60 42.97 25.14
CA SER A 79 -11.54 43.75 25.81
C SER A 79 -10.39 44.02 24.85
N SER A 80 -10.11 45.30 24.68
CA SER A 80 -9.03 45.90 23.92
C SER A 80 -7.66 45.74 24.61
N GLY A 81 -6.67 45.29 23.83
CA GLY A 81 -5.30 45.80 23.77
C GLY A 81 -4.36 45.66 24.97
N THR A 82 -3.26 44.92 24.81
CA THR A 82 -1.89 45.49 24.87
C THR A 82 -0.90 44.52 24.22
N ALA A 83 0.10 45.09 23.54
CA ALA A 83 1.21 44.39 22.90
C ALA A 83 2.35 44.08 23.88
N GLY A 84 3.12 43.03 23.58
CA GLY A 84 4.53 42.93 23.94
C GLY A 84 4.91 41.77 24.87
N GLY A 85 5.72 40.85 24.36
CA GLY A 85 6.49 39.91 25.18
C GLY A 85 6.62 38.53 24.53
N GLY A 86 7.64 38.35 23.68
CA GLY A 86 7.98 37.07 23.10
C GLY A 86 8.32 36.01 24.16
N GLY A 87 7.87 34.80 23.90
CA GLY A 87 8.25 33.59 24.60
C GLY A 87 8.06 32.44 23.63
N ASP A 88 9.17 31.90 23.16
CA ASP A 88 9.23 30.72 22.30
C ASP A 88 8.64 29.51 23.05
N GLY A 89 7.34 29.30 22.88
CA GLY A 89 6.68 28.06 23.25
C GLY A 89 6.92 27.02 22.16
N ALA A 90 8.11 26.43 22.15
CA ALA A 90 8.32 25.19 21.41
C ALA A 90 7.29 24.18 21.91
N HIS A 91 6.49 23.62 21.00
CA HIS A 91 5.58 22.51 21.27
C HIS A 91 6.39 21.35 21.87
N GLN A 92 6.32 21.21 23.19
CA GLN A 92 7.11 20.24 23.97
C GLN A 92 6.40 18.89 24.09
N GLY A 93 5.42 18.60 23.22
CA GLY A 93 4.57 17.41 23.26
C GLY A 93 4.79 16.39 22.13
N ASP A 94 5.45 16.78 21.02
CA ASP A 94 5.35 16.01 19.77
C ASP A 94 6.46 14.96 19.57
N ASN A 95 7.40 14.86 20.52
CA ASN A 95 8.49 13.87 20.51
C ASN A 95 8.27 12.70 21.48
N ASP A 96 7.14 12.66 22.19
CA ASP A 96 6.86 11.60 23.18
C ASP A 96 6.73 10.23 22.50
N PHE A 97 6.06 10.18 21.33
CA PHE A 97 5.87 8.95 20.55
C PHE A 97 7.18 8.18 20.32
N CYS A 98 8.22 8.89 19.89
CA CYS A 98 9.52 8.33 19.54
C CYS A 98 10.19 7.63 20.73
N THR A 99 9.95 8.13 21.93
CA THR A 99 10.45 7.55 23.19
C THR A 99 9.49 6.57 23.83
N ALA A 100 8.26 6.47 23.30
CA ALA A 100 7.16 5.68 23.83
C ALA A 100 6.92 4.38 23.02
N CYS A 101 7.87 4.00 22.16
CA CYS A 101 7.92 2.73 21.45
C CYS A 101 8.77 1.68 22.17
N SER A 102 8.36 0.42 22.07
CA SER A 102 9.05 -0.74 22.60
C SER A 102 10.30 -1.08 21.78
N THR A 103 11.03 -2.10 22.23
CA THR A 103 11.99 -2.79 21.35
C THR A 103 11.26 -3.61 20.30
N VAL A 104 11.98 -3.95 19.24
CA VAL A 104 11.54 -4.85 18.17
C VAL A 104 11.24 -6.24 18.73
N THR A 105 10.15 -6.84 18.26
CA THR A 105 9.76 -8.23 18.53
C THR A 105 9.57 -8.95 17.21
N THR A 106 10.17 -10.12 17.03
CA THR A 106 9.83 -11.03 15.92
C THR A 106 8.48 -11.68 16.18
N LEU A 107 7.54 -11.55 15.26
CA LEU A 107 6.22 -12.16 15.33
C LEU A 107 6.23 -13.59 14.80
N GLY A 108 6.83 -13.79 13.62
CA GLY A 108 6.96 -15.09 12.97
C GLY A 108 7.42 -14.96 11.52
N GLN A 109 7.85 -16.09 10.97
CA GLN A 109 8.29 -16.19 9.58
C GLN A 109 7.10 -16.22 8.62
N VAL A 110 7.22 -15.53 7.49
CA VAL A 110 6.24 -15.57 6.40
C VAL A 110 6.17 -16.97 5.78
N GLN A 111 4.98 -17.58 5.80
CA GLN A 111 4.73 -18.96 5.36
C GLN A 111 4.28 -19.03 3.90
N ARG A 112 4.87 -18.19 3.05
CA ARG A 112 4.46 -17.98 1.66
C ARG A 112 5.69 -17.95 0.76
N GLY A 113 6.17 -19.12 0.34
CA GLY A 113 7.46 -19.26 -0.35
C GLY A 113 7.51 -18.71 -1.79
N ASP A 114 6.37 -18.31 -2.35
CA ASP A 114 6.25 -17.56 -3.60
C ASP A 114 6.10 -16.04 -3.39
N LEU A 115 6.33 -15.54 -2.16
CA LEU A 115 6.60 -14.14 -1.85
C LEU A 115 8.10 -14.01 -1.52
N GLN A 116 8.89 -13.44 -2.43
CA GLN A 116 10.36 -13.36 -2.34
C GLN A 116 10.88 -11.92 -2.25
N GLU A 117 10.11 -10.97 -2.77
CA GLU A 117 10.46 -9.57 -2.94
C GLU A 117 9.31 -8.71 -2.37
N ALA A 118 8.94 -8.96 -1.09
CA ALA A 118 7.90 -8.21 -0.41
C ALA A 118 8.22 -6.70 -0.39
N SER A 119 7.39 -5.91 -1.07
CA SER A 119 7.72 -4.52 -1.40
C SER A 119 6.92 -3.50 -0.57
N GLY A 120 5.59 -3.69 -0.41
CA GLY A 120 4.74 -2.86 0.44
C GLY A 120 3.94 -3.66 1.48
N LEU A 121 3.45 -3.00 2.55
CA LEU A 121 2.65 -3.66 3.60
C LEU A 121 1.51 -2.75 4.07
N ALA A 122 0.31 -3.32 4.21
CA ALA A 122 -0.84 -2.63 4.80
C ALA A 122 -1.59 -3.53 5.78
N ALA A 123 -1.95 -3.00 6.96
CA ALA A 123 -2.85 -3.71 7.88
C ALA A 123 -4.31 -3.54 7.48
N SER A 124 -5.09 -4.62 7.57
CA SER A 124 -6.53 -4.59 7.29
C SER A 124 -7.27 -3.74 8.31
N ALA A 125 -8.24 -2.93 7.86
CA ALA A 125 -9.13 -2.21 8.76
C ALA A 125 -10.35 -3.02 9.19
N ILE A 126 -10.68 -4.10 8.46
CA ILE A 126 -11.91 -4.86 8.65
C ILE A 126 -11.69 -6.30 9.11
N HIS A 127 -10.45 -6.82 8.96
CA HIS A 127 -10.05 -8.12 9.49
C HIS A 127 -8.93 -7.93 10.52
N PRO A 128 -9.18 -8.21 11.81
CA PRO A 128 -8.12 -8.14 12.81
C PRO A 128 -7.00 -9.13 12.47
N ASP A 129 -5.77 -8.72 12.78
CA ASP A 129 -4.57 -9.55 12.62
C ASP A 129 -4.27 -9.99 11.17
N VAL A 130 -4.77 -9.23 10.18
CA VAL A 130 -4.51 -9.45 8.74
C VAL A 130 -3.67 -8.35 8.14
N LEU A 131 -2.72 -8.75 7.30
CA LEU A 131 -1.84 -7.90 6.51
C LEU A 131 -2.01 -8.19 5.02
N TYR A 132 -1.77 -7.18 4.21
CA TYR A 132 -1.71 -7.25 2.76
C TYR A 132 -0.33 -6.81 2.28
N THR A 133 0.28 -7.60 1.40
CA THR A 133 1.58 -7.32 0.77
C THR A 133 1.55 -7.72 -0.70
N HIS A 134 2.56 -7.35 -1.46
CA HIS A 134 2.74 -7.78 -2.85
C HIS A 134 4.22 -8.01 -3.15
N GLU A 135 4.47 -8.71 -4.25
CA GLU A 135 5.79 -8.81 -4.87
C GLU A 135 6.16 -7.53 -5.63
N ASP A 136 7.45 -7.33 -5.85
CA ASP A 136 8.04 -6.25 -6.65
C ASP A 136 7.89 -6.47 -8.19
N ALA A 137 8.62 -5.69 -8.99
CA ALA A 137 8.69 -5.64 -10.44
C ALA A 137 8.47 -6.95 -11.21
N GLY A 138 7.57 -6.90 -12.20
CA GLY A 138 7.43 -7.95 -13.22
C GLY A 138 6.69 -9.20 -12.77
N ASN A 139 6.04 -9.16 -11.61
CA ASN A 139 5.15 -10.20 -11.10
C ASN A 139 3.70 -9.98 -11.55
N ASP A 140 2.85 -10.98 -11.32
CA ASP A 140 1.42 -10.89 -11.60
C ASP A 140 0.75 -9.91 -10.63
N ALA A 141 -0.42 -9.39 -11.00
CA ALA A 141 -1.17 -8.43 -10.18
C ALA A 141 -1.85 -9.12 -8.98
N GLU A 142 -1.05 -9.55 -8.01
CA GLU A 142 -1.46 -10.38 -6.89
C GLU A 142 -1.09 -9.73 -5.55
N ILE A 143 -2.04 -9.74 -4.62
CA ILE A 143 -1.87 -9.26 -3.25
C ILE A 143 -1.93 -10.49 -2.34
N PHE A 144 -0.85 -10.72 -1.62
CA PHE A 144 -0.74 -11.79 -0.64
C PHE A 144 -1.41 -11.34 0.67
N VAL A 145 -2.17 -12.24 1.27
CA VAL A 145 -2.87 -12.01 2.53
C VAL A 145 -2.17 -12.82 3.60
N LEU A 146 -1.61 -12.13 4.58
CA LEU A 146 -0.84 -12.74 5.66
C LEU A 146 -1.53 -12.52 7.01
N GLY A 147 -1.35 -13.47 7.93
CA GLY A 147 -1.57 -13.24 9.35
C GLY A 147 -0.40 -12.47 9.94
N VAL A 148 -0.61 -11.74 11.04
CA VAL A 148 0.48 -11.00 11.71
C VAL A 148 1.61 -11.88 12.22
N ALA A 149 1.41 -13.19 12.40
CA ALA A 149 2.48 -14.12 12.75
C ALA A 149 3.07 -14.85 11.52
N GLY A 150 2.77 -14.35 10.31
CA GLY A 150 3.33 -14.82 9.05
C GLY A 150 2.53 -15.93 8.37
N GLU A 151 1.34 -16.28 8.89
CA GLU A 151 0.50 -17.33 8.29
C GLU A 151 0.04 -16.93 6.87
N ASP A 152 0.09 -17.87 5.93
CA ASP A 152 -0.54 -17.69 4.61
C ASP A 152 -2.06 -17.82 4.73
N LEU A 153 -2.76 -16.69 4.58
CA LEU A 153 -4.21 -16.63 4.64
C LEU A 153 -4.86 -16.63 3.26
N GLY A 154 -4.09 -16.38 2.21
CA GLY A 154 -4.54 -16.48 0.82
C GLY A 154 -3.93 -15.47 -0.12
N LEU A 155 -4.55 -15.40 -1.31
CA LEU A 155 -4.09 -14.60 -2.43
C LEU A 155 -5.28 -13.89 -3.08
N ILE A 156 -5.11 -12.61 -3.40
CA ILE A 156 -6.08 -11.80 -4.11
C ILE A 156 -5.49 -11.43 -5.47
N THR A 157 -6.07 -11.96 -6.55
CA THR A 157 -5.79 -11.47 -7.90
C THR A 157 -6.57 -10.17 -8.14
N ALA A 158 -5.85 -9.09 -8.42
CA ALA A 158 -6.40 -7.77 -8.74
C ALA A 158 -6.82 -7.71 -10.21
N SER A 159 -8.00 -8.24 -10.54
CA SER A 159 -8.54 -8.15 -11.90
C SER A 159 -8.71 -6.69 -12.33
N GLY A 160 -8.31 -6.36 -13.56
CA GLY A 160 -8.31 -4.98 -14.06
C GLY A 160 -6.98 -4.24 -13.81
N ALA A 161 -6.06 -4.82 -13.03
CA ALA A 161 -4.69 -4.37 -12.96
C ALA A 161 -3.82 -5.05 -14.03
N ASP A 162 -2.90 -4.27 -14.59
CA ASP A 162 -1.85 -4.70 -15.53
C ASP A 162 -0.59 -3.88 -15.19
N PRO A 163 0.03 -4.17 -14.03
CA PRO A 163 1.11 -3.36 -13.51
C PRO A 163 2.40 -3.56 -14.27
N VAL A 164 3.19 -2.49 -14.33
CA VAL A 164 4.57 -2.57 -14.82
C VAL A 164 5.50 -2.87 -13.65
N ASP A 165 5.35 -2.13 -12.55
CA ASP A 165 6.31 -2.11 -11.44
C ASP A 165 5.61 -1.67 -10.14
N TRP A 166 5.10 -2.65 -9.36
CA TRP A 166 4.41 -2.41 -8.10
C TRP A 166 5.41 -2.25 -6.96
N GLU A 167 5.29 -1.16 -6.20
CA GLU A 167 6.33 -0.77 -5.24
C GLU A 167 5.83 -0.52 -3.82
N ASP A 168 4.53 -0.24 -3.62
CA ASP A 168 4.00 -0.08 -2.27
C ASP A 168 2.47 -0.26 -2.23
N ILE A 169 1.95 -0.61 -1.06
CA ILE A 169 0.52 -0.77 -0.78
C ILE A 169 0.12 -0.02 0.49
N ALA A 170 -0.95 0.77 0.39
CA ALA A 170 -1.51 1.51 1.50
C ALA A 170 -3.00 1.23 1.67
N ARG A 171 -3.54 1.53 2.85
CA ARG A 171 -4.97 1.42 3.14
C ARG A 171 -5.60 2.79 3.37
N GLY A 172 -6.70 3.07 2.66
CA GLY A 172 -7.40 4.34 2.74
C GLY A 172 -8.91 4.26 2.49
N PRO A 173 -9.61 5.39 2.64
CA PRO A 173 -11.06 5.44 2.52
C PRO A 173 -11.51 5.39 1.06
N CYS A 174 -12.62 4.71 0.79
CA CYS A 174 -13.26 4.71 -0.52
C CYS A 174 -14.78 4.54 -0.41
N ALA A 175 -15.48 4.46 -1.54
CA ALA A 175 -16.94 4.27 -1.54
C ALA A 175 -17.40 2.96 -0.86
N ALA A 176 -16.53 1.95 -0.79
CA ALA A 176 -16.78 0.69 -0.07
C ALA A 176 -16.47 0.76 1.44
N GLY A 177 -16.07 1.93 1.95
CA GLY A 177 -15.61 2.12 3.33
C GLY A 177 -14.09 2.11 3.39
N SER A 178 -13.47 0.95 3.22
CA SER A 178 -12.01 0.78 3.22
C SER A 178 -11.52 0.11 1.94
N CYS A 179 -10.44 0.63 1.36
CA CYS A 179 -9.81 0.11 0.16
C CYS A 179 -8.30 0.00 0.36
N LEU A 180 -7.73 -0.95 -0.38
CA LEU A 180 -6.31 -1.05 -0.65
C LEU A 180 -5.96 -0.19 -1.86
N TYR A 181 -4.79 0.44 -1.80
CA TYR A 181 -4.21 1.30 -2.81
C TYR A 181 -2.83 0.74 -3.13
N VAL A 182 -2.60 0.27 -4.36
CA VAL A 182 -1.31 -0.30 -4.76
C VAL A 182 -0.66 0.61 -5.81
N GLY A 183 0.59 1.00 -5.56
CA GLY A 183 1.34 1.92 -6.39
C GLY A 183 2.10 1.18 -7.49
N ASP A 184 1.73 1.43 -8.75
CA ASP A 184 2.56 1.09 -9.91
C ASP A 184 3.43 2.30 -10.25
N THR A 185 4.46 2.46 -9.41
CA THR A 185 5.28 3.68 -9.29
C THR A 185 6.77 3.45 -9.54
N GLY A 186 7.18 2.20 -9.75
CA GLY A 186 8.55 1.83 -10.04
C GLY A 186 8.99 2.26 -11.44
N ASP A 187 10.20 2.79 -11.55
CA ASP A 187 10.80 3.32 -12.77
C ASP A 187 12.30 3.57 -12.59
N ASN A 188 13.04 2.52 -12.26
CA ASN A 188 14.48 2.60 -12.00
C ASN A 188 15.29 3.27 -13.13
N ASP A 189 14.86 3.12 -14.39
CA ASP A 189 15.48 3.74 -15.58
C ASP A 189 14.98 5.17 -15.86
N ALA A 190 13.96 5.63 -15.13
CA ALA A 190 13.29 6.92 -15.28
C ALA A 190 12.78 7.20 -16.71
N GLU A 191 12.04 6.25 -17.29
CA GLU A 191 11.57 6.30 -18.68
C GLU A 191 10.04 6.38 -18.85
N ARG A 192 9.25 6.15 -17.79
CA ARG A 192 7.78 6.11 -17.87
C ARG A 192 7.18 7.52 -17.92
N ALA A 193 6.17 7.69 -18.79
CA ALA A 193 5.43 8.95 -18.91
C ALA A 193 4.22 9.05 -17.95
N THR A 194 3.71 7.90 -17.48
CA THR A 194 2.55 7.80 -16.61
C THR A 194 2.68 6.60 -15.68
N TYR A 195 2.03 6.72 -14.54
CA TYR A 195 2.01 5.76 -13.44
C TYR A 195 0.56 5.47 -13.07
N ALA A 196 0.34 4.48 -12.20
CA ALA A 196 -1.00 4.14 -11.74
C ALA A 196 -1.06 3.90 -10.24
N ILE A 197 -2.20 4.24 -9.65
CA ILE A 197 -2.63 3.74 -8.36
C ILE A 197 -3.81 2.81 -8.61
N TYR A 198 -3.69 1.56 -8.20
CA TYR A 198 -4.77 0.59 -8.25
C TYR A 198 -5.55 0.64 -6.96
N ARG A 199 -6.86 0.82 -7.03
CA ARG A 199 -7.75 0.86 -5.87
C ARG A 199 -8.74 -0.29 -5.91
N LEU A 200 -8.79 -1.08 -4.85
CA LEU A 200 -9.73 -2.18 -4.67
C LEU A 200 -10.28 -2.20 -3.25
N ALA A 201 -11.54 -2.59 -3.08
CA ALA A 201 -12.13 -2.75 -1.75
C ALA A 201 -11.37 -3.83 -0.97
N GLU A 202 -11.23 -3.65 0.35
CA GLU A 202 -10.81 -4.76 1.20
C GLU A 202 -11.81 -5.92 1.04
N PRO A 203 -11.35 -7.19 0.95
CA PRO A 203 -12.23 -8.33 0.77
C PRO A 203 -13.21 -8.46 1.94
N GLU A 204 -14.49 -8.75 1.68
CA GLU A 204 -15.49 -8.92 2.75
C GLU A 204 -15.19 -10.13 3.65
N PHE A 205 -14.40 -11.09 3.17
CA PHE A 205 -13.95 -12.27 3.92
C PHE A 205 -12.53 -12.67 3.49
N ILE A 206 -11.78 -13.30 4.39
CA ILE A 206 -10.47 -13.87 4.06
C ILE A 206 -10.66 -15.29 3.51
N GLY A 207 -9.95 -15.59 2.43
CA GLY A 207 -10.06 -16.87 1.74
C GLY A 207 -8.80 -17.13 0.93
N ALA A 208 -8.50 -18.43 0.74
CA ALA A 208 -7.23 -18.89 0.17
C ALA A 208 -6.94 -18.36 -1.24
N SER A 209 -7.97 -18.10 -2.05
CA SER A 209 -7.82 -17.51 -3.38
C SER A 209 -9.08 -16.71 -3.73
N GLN A 210 -8.88 -15.46 -4.14
CA GLN A 210 -9.96 -14.54 -4.50
C GLN A 210 -9.56 -13.71 -5.72
N THR A 211 -10.56 -13.19 -6.42
CA THR A 211 -10.37 -12.21 -7.48
C THR A 211 -11.21 -11.00 -7.17
N LEU A 212 -10.57 -9.85 -7.00
CA LEU A 212 -11.23 -8.57 -6.77
C LEU A 212 -10.96 -7.64 -7.95
N TYR A 213 -11.90 -6.76 -8.26
CA TYR A 213 -11.69 -5.75 -9.29
C TYR A 213 -10.90 -4.56 -8.73
N ALA A 214 -9.81 -4.22 -9.40
CA ALA A 214 -9.00 -3.05 -9.12
C ALA A 214 -9.27 -1.95 -10.15
N GLU A 215 -9.66 -0.79 -9.65
CA GLU A 215 -9.78 0.43 -10.43
C GLU A 215 -8.39 1.01 -10.72
N GLN A 216 -8.06 1.21 -12.00
CA GLN A 216 -6.79 1.83 -12.38
C GLN A 216 -6.93 3.37 -12.45
N HIS A 217 -6.28 4.08 -11.53
CA HIS A 217 -6.21 5.55 -11.56
C HIS A 217 -4.83 6.01 -12.02
N ARG A 218 -4.78 6.70 -13.17
CA ARG A 218 -3.50 7.13 -13.75
C ARG A 218 -3.08 8.50 -13.27
N PHE A 219 -1.78 8.67 -13.09
CA PHE A 219 -1.19 9.96 -12.82
C PHE A 219 0.14 10.16 -13.55
N ARG A 220 0.66 11.40 -13.52
CA ARG A 220 2.00 11.76 -13.99
C ARG A 220 2.62 12.77 -13.03
N TYR A 221 3.94 12.79 -12.94
CA TYR A 221 4.65 13.86 -12.27
C TYR A 221 4.72 15.13 -13.15
N PRO A 222 4.79 16.32 -12.56
CA PRO A 222 4.80 17.59 -13.29
C PRO A 222 6.15 17.90 -13.97
N ASP A 223 7.22 17.22 -13.57
CA ASP A 223 8.61 17.58 -13.86
C ASP A 223 9.46 16.46 -14.48
N GLY A 224 8.85 15.32 -14.84
CA GLY A 224 9.53 14.24 -15.54
C GLY A 224 9.13 12.86 -15.06
N SER A 225 9.92 11.86 -15.40
CA SER A 225 9.79 10.52 -14.83
C SER A 225 10.53 10.45 -13.49
N HIS A 226 10.00 9.66 -12.56
CA HIS A 226 10.63 9.35 -11.26
C HIS A 226 10.34 7.91 -10.84
N ASN A 227 11.33 7.29 -10.19
CA ASN A 227 11.15 6.06 -9.40
C ASN A 227 10.58 6.42 -8.03
N ALA A 228 9.45 5.83 -7.63
CA ALA A 228 8.89 6.03 -6.29
C ALA A 228 8.46 4.71 -5.68
N GLU A 229 8.83 4.54 -4.41
CA GLU A 229 8.64 3.30 -3.66
C GLU A 229 8.03 3.56 -2.29
N THR A 230 7.18 4.57 -2.24
CA THR A 230 6.46 4.88 -1.00
C THR A 230 5.16 5.51 -1.37
N LEU A 231 4.07 4.88 -0.93
CA LEU A 231 2.69 5.27 -1.15
C LEU A 231 2.04 5.54 0.20
N LEU A 232 1.55 6.75 0.39
CA LEU A 232 0.85 7.14 1.60
C LEU A 232 -0.56 7.58 1.23
N VAL A 233 -1.57 7.10 1.96
CA VAL A 233 -2.96 7.50 1.76
C VAL A 233 -3.51 8.04 3.06
N HIS A 234 -3.93 9.31 3.05
CA HIS A 234 -4.55 9.90 4.24
C HIS A 234 -5.85 9.16 4.57
N PRO A 235 -6.04 8.66 5.80
CA PRO A 235 -7.12 7.71 6.16
C PRO A 235 -8.53 8.30 6.18
N THR A 236 -8.68 9.59 5.84
CA THR A 236 -9.95 10.32 5.92
C THR A 236 -10.23 11.08 4.65
N THR A 237 -9.23 11.81 4.14
CA THR A 237 -9.38 12.59 2.90
C THR A 237 -9.14 11.75 1.65
N GLY A 238 -8.44 10.60 1.77
CA GLY A 238 -8.01 9.80 0.62
C GLY A 238 -6.97 10.49 -0.26
N MET A 239 -6.33 11.57 0.24
CA MET A 239 -5.22 12.23 -0.44
C MET A 239 -4.06 11.22 -0.56
N VAL A 240 -3.55 11.07 -1.78
CA VAL A 240 -2.41 10.23 -2.09
C VAL A 240 -1.15 11.09 -2.03
N THR A 241 -0.13 10.60 -1.32
CA THR A 241 1.22 11.13 -1.35
C THR A 241 2.18 10.05 -1.83
N VAL A 242 3.09 10.40 -2.73
CA VAL A 242 4.16 9.51 -3.20
C VAL A 242 5.52 10.13 -2.92
N VAL A 243 6.48 9.30 -2.49
CA VAL A 243 7.87 9.72 -2.20
C VAL A 243 8.82 8.97 -3.11
N THR A 244 9.69 9.70 -3.82
CA THR A 244 10.62 9.09 -4.76
C THR A 244 11.76 8.36 -4.06
N LYS A 245 12.20 7.22 -4.58
CA LYS A 245 13.47 6.59 -4.14
C LYS A 245 14.61 7.08 -5.01
N VAL A 246 15.62 7.66 -4.38
CA VAL A 246 16.83 8.12 -5.05
C VAL A 246 18.06 7.41 -4.48
N PRO A 247 19.09 7.13 -5.30
CA PRO A 247 20.31 6.49 -4.80
C PRO A 247 21.12 7.41 -3.88
N SER A 248 20.91 8.73 -3.97
CA SER A 248 21.53 9.75 -3.13
C SER A 248 20.81 11.10 -3.31
N GLY A 249 20.91 11.98 -2.33
CA GLY A 249 20.32 13.32 -2.41
C GLY A 249 18.87 13.33 -1.96
N PHE A 250 18.14 14.37 -2.37
CA PHE A 250 16.77 14.61 -1.92
C PHE A 250 15.76 13.72 -2.65
N SER A 251 14.85 13.14 -1.89
CA SER A 251 13.62 12.54 -2.42
C SER A 251 12.55 13.61 -2.58
N SER A 252 11.85 13.62 -3.70
CA SER A 252 10.72 14.51 -3.93
C SER A 252 9.43 13.90 -3.41
N VAL A 253 8.58 14.75 -2.85
CA VAL A 253 7.25 14.39 -2.31
C VAL A 253 6.18 15.02 -3.20
N TYR A 254 5.25 14.19 -3.68
CA TYR A 254 4.16 14.62 -4.53
C TYR A 254 2.81 14.26 -3.94
N GLU A 255 1.79 15.10 -4.15
CA GLU A 255 0.42 14.85 -3.72
C GLU A 255 -0.59 14.96 -4.87
N PHE A 256 -1.65 14.17 -4.78
CA PHE A 256 -2.82 14.25 -5.63
C PHE A 256 -4.02 13.51 -5.03
N THR A 257 -5.22 13.82 -5.51
CA THR A 257 -6.44 13.09 -5.17
C THR A 257 -6.86 12.23 -6.35
N LEU A 258 -7.23 10.97 -6.08
CA LEU A 258 -7.80 10.12 -7.13
C LEU A 258 -9.19 10.64 -7.53
N PRO A 259 -9.49 10.74 -8.82
CA PRO A 259 -10.83 11.09 -9.26
C PRO A 259 -11.83 10.01 -8.80
N PRO A 260 -13.12 10.35 -8.62
CA PRO A 260 -14.13 9.37 -8.23
C PRO A 260 -14.25 8.19 -9.21
N SER A 261 -13.90 8.40 -10.47
CA SER A 261 -13.94 7.37 -11.51
C SER A 261 -12.62 7.33 -12.30
N PRO A 262 -12.13 6.14 -12.68
CA PRO A 262 -11.00 5.98 -13.59
C PRO A 262 -11.23 6.68 -14.94
N GLY A 263 -10.13 7.13 -15.55
CA GLY A 263 -10.12 7.57 -16.96
C GLY A 263 -9.23 8.78 -17.23
N ASP A 264 -9.20 9.74 -16.32
CA ASP A 264 -8.33 10.92 -16.43
C ASP A 264 -6.92 10.61 -15.92
N ILE A 265 -5.92 11.22 -16.54
CA ILE A 265 -4.55 11.23 -16.02
C ILE A 265 -4.39 12.48 -15.16
N VAL A 266 -4.28 12.29 -13.85
CA VAL A 266 -4.03 13.38 -12.90
C VAL A 266 -2.57 13.82 -12.98
N THR A 267 -2.32 15.13 -12.91
CA THR A 267 -0.96 15.63 -12.70
C THR A 267 -0.72 15.83 -11.21
N ALA A 268 0.26 15.14 -10.66
CA ALA A 268 0.65 15.30 -9.26
C ALA A 268 1.24 16.69 -9.00
N THR A 269 1.14 17.15 -7.76
CA THR A 269 1.75 18.41 -7.32
C THR A 269 3.00 18.10 -6.52
N LYS A 270 4.17 18.59 -6.94
CA LYS A 270 5.38 18.54 -6.12
C LYS A 270 5.22 19.49 -4.93
N VAL A 271 5.38 18.98 -3.71
CA VAL A 271 5.16 19.75 -2.47
C VAL A 271 6.47 20.14 -1.82
N THR A 272 7.34 19.16 -1.58
CA THR A 272 8.61 19.36 -0.87
C THR A 272 9.65 18.35 -1.36
N ASP A 273 10.89 18.60 -0.98
CA ASP A 273 12.02 17.67 -1.08
C ASP A 273 12.46 17.31 0.35
N ILE A 274 12.76 16.03 0.61
CA ILE A 274 13.12 15.51 1.93
C ILE A 274 14.41 14.66 1.88
N LEU A 275 15.05 14.51 3.04
CA LEU A 275 16.20 13.64 3.25
C LEU A 275 15.95 12.74 4.46
N PRO A 276 16.32 11.45 4.41
CA PRO A 276 16.43 10.64 5.61
C PRO A 276 17.39 11.31 6.61
N PRO A 277 17.00 11.48 7.88
CA PRO A 277 17.88 12.05 8.91
C PRO A 277 19.15 11.23 9.16
N ALA A 278 19.11 9.92 8.87
CA ALA A 278 20.20 8.98 9.11
C ALA A 278 20.09 7.75 8.19
N GLY A 279 21.17 6.98 8.08
CA GLY A 279 21.16 5.70 7.40
C GLY A 279 21.12 5.79 5.88
N SER A 280 20.39 4.84 5.27
CA SER A 280 20.19 4.77 3.83
C SER A 280 19.52 6.04 3.28
N PRO A 281 19.93 6.55 2.11
CA PRO A 281 19.27 7.68 1.45
C PRO A 281 17.95 7.28 0.76
N ARG A 282 17.62 6.00 0.71
CA ARG A 282 16.50 5.43 -0.07
C ARG A 282 15.30 5.22 0.83
N PHE A 283 14.24 5.97 0.61
CA PHE A 283 12.92 5.62 1.13
C PHE A 283 12.37 4.44 0.31
N THR A 284 11.82 3.45 1.01
CA THR A 284 11.41 2.15 0.47
C THR A 284 9.99 1.76 0.88
N GLY A 285 9.34 2.56 1.72
CA GLY A 285 7.96 2.33 2.11
C GLY A 285 7.51 3.33 3.16
N GLY A 286 6.22 3.33 3.45
CA GLY A 286 5.67 4.16 4.51
C GLY A 286 4.19 3.93 4.72
N ASP A 287 3.68 4.41 5.84
CA ASP A 287 2.24 4.33 6.13
C ASP A 287 1.76 5.51 6.99
N VAL A 288 0.50 5.87 6.83
CA VAL A 288 -0.16 6.94 7.59
C VAL A 288 -0.95 6.32 8.73
N HIS A 289 -0.72 6.81 9.96
CA HIS A 289 -1.40 6.33 11.15
C HIS A 289 -2.92 6.30 10.93
N PRO A 290 -3.67 5.27 11.37
CA PRO A 290 -5.07 5.08 10.99
C PRO A 290 -6.01 6.22 11.42
N GLN A 291 -5.59 7.03 12.39
CA GLN A 291 -6.29 8.23 12.87
C GLN A 291 -5.62 9.55 12.42
N ALA A 292 -4.78 9.53 11.38
CA ALA A 292 -4.05 10.68 10.84
C ALA A 292 -3.22 11.47 11.88
N LYS A 293 -2.51 10.74 12.76
CA LYS A 293 -1.69 11.35 13.83
C LYS A 293 -0.19 11.41 13.52
N GLY A 294 0.23 10.72 12.45
CA GLY A 294 1.61 10.74 12.01
C GLY A 294 1.82 9.83 10.82
N VAL A 295 3.04 9.88 10.30
CA VAL A 295 3.49 9.15 9.13
C VAL A 295 4.76 8.39 9.49
N LEU A 296 4.82 7.12 9.12
CA LEU A 296 6.07 6.36 9.14
C LEU A 296 6.66 6.41 7.74
N LEU A 297 7.94 6.75 7.64
CA LEU A 297 8.74 6.52 6.44
C LEU A 297 9.85 5.55 6.76
N ARG A 298 9.95 4.49 5.97
CA ARG A 298 11.01 3.50 6.04
C ARG A 298 12.07 3.80 4.98
N THR A 299 13.30 3.53 5.36
CA THR A 299 14.43 3.33 4.46
C THR A 299 14.96 1.91 4.68
N LEU A 300 15.87 1.46 3.81
CA LEU A 300 16.57 0.16 3.96
C LEU A 300 17.14 -0.16 5.35
N THR A 301 17.33 0.83 6.23
CA THR A 301 18.02 0.64 7.52
C THR A 301 17.34 1.31 8.71
N HIS A 302 16.37 2.19 8.49
CA HIS A 302 15.80 3.06 9.53
C HIS A 302 14.33 3.31 9.25
N VAL A 303 13.56 3.55 10.32
CA VAL A 303 12.19 4.06 10.26
C VAL A 303 12.13 5.42 10.95
N PHE A 304 11.44 6.36 10.33
CA PHE A 304 11.25 7.72 10.80
C PHE A 304 9.78 8.02 11.01
N PHE A 305 9.44 8.57 12.17
CA PHE A 305 8.11 9.06 12.47
C PHE A 305 8.05 10.58 12.27
N TYR A 306 7.05 11.03 11.50
CA TYR A 306 6.69 12.43 11.31
C TYR A 306 5.34 12.69 11.98
N PRO A 307 5.25 13.56 12.99
CA PRO A 307 3.96 13.95 13.56
C PRO A 307 3.07 14.60 12.50
N LEU A 308 1.78 14.26 12.52
CA LEU A 308 0.77 14.86 11.64
C LEU A 308 -0.24 15.61 12.51
N ALA A 309 -0.25 16.94 12.42
CA ALA A 309 -1.20 17.76 13.14
C ALA A 309 -2.61 17.62 12.54
N PRO A 310 -3.68 17.90 13.32
CA PRO A 310 -5.03 17.99 12.76
C PRO A 310 -5.09 18.94 11.55
N ASP A 311 -5.80 18.52 10.51
CA ASP A 311 -5.97 19.24 9.24
C ASP A 311 -4.69 19.46 8.40
N GLN A 312 -3.52 19.02 8.88
CA GLN A 312 -2.28 19.09 8.12
C GLN A 312 -2.27 18.02 7.02
N ARG A 313 -1.71 18.36 5.85
CA ARG A 313 -1.50 17.37 4.79
C ARG A 313 -0.27 16.51 5.06
N VAL A 314 -0.29 15.28 4.56
CA VAL A 314 0.81 14.32 4.72
C VAL A 314 2.12 14.91 4.18
N ALA A 315 2.12 15.45 2.95
CA ALA A 315 3.34 16.02 2.39
C ALA A 315 3.86 17.27 3.13
N GLU A 316 2.98 18.03 3.81
CA GLU A 316 3.40 19.16 4.65
C GLU A 316 4.05 18.67 5.94
N ALA A 317 3.55 17.59 6.54
CA ALA A 317 4.17 16.97 7.71
C ALA A 317 5.56 16.43 7.41
N LEU A 318 5.78 15.91 6.20
CA LEU A 318 7.08 15.42 5.76
C LEU A 318 8.16 16.52 5.63
N SER A 319 7.76 17.80 5.53
CA SER A 319 8.71 18.92 5.64
C SER A 319 9.14 19.22 7.09
N GLY A 320 8.51 18.59 8.08
CA GLY A 320 8.80 18.73 9.49
C GLY A 320 10.07 18.00 9.94
N THR A 321 10.36 18.08 11.24
CA THR A 321 11.47 17.32 11.84
C THR A 321 10.96 15.96 12.30
N PRO A 322 11.41 14.84 11.72
CA PRO A 322 11.06 13.52 12.21
C PRO A 322 11.93 13.12 13.40
N CYS A 323 11.57 11.98 13.98
CA CYS A 323 12.44 11.22 14.87
C CYS A 323 12.64 9.80 14.34
N ALA A 324 13.75 9.16 14.70
CA ALA A 324 13.96 7.75 14.42
C ALA A 324 13.20 6.89 15.45
N VAL A 325 12.61 5.79 14.99
CA VAL A 325 11.97 4.77 15.84
C VAL A 325 12.66 3.42 15.64
N ALA A 326 12.35 2.44 16.50
CA ALA A 326 12.99 1.14 16.46
C ALA A 326 12.66 0.39 15.15
N VAL A 327 13.61 -0.37 14.62
CA VAL A 327 13.40 -1.24 13.47
C VAL A 327 14.33 -2.44 13.58
N ALA A 328 13.91 -3.58 13.04
CA ALA A 328 14.76 -4.76 12.97
C ALA A 328 16.00 -4.48 12.10
N SER A 329 17.07 -5.23 12.36
CA SER A 329 18.21 -5.27 11.43
C SER A 329 17.82 -6.20 10.29
N GLU A 330 17.32 -5.62 9.21
CA GLU A 330 16.91 -6.31 7.99
C GLU A 330 17.97 -6.07 6.91
N ASP A 331 18.21 -7.08 6.05
CA ASP A 331 19.21 -6.97 4.99
C ASP A 331 18.74 -6.02 3.87
N GLN A 332 17.43 -6.02 3.56
CA GLN A 332 16.77 -5.10 2.62
C GLN A 332 15.42 -4.65 3.22
N GLY A 333 15.45 -3.67 4.12
CA GLY A 333 14.22 -3.17 4.72
C GLY A 333 13.31 -2.44 3.72
N GLU A 334 12.23 -3.08 3.31
CA GLU A 334 11.30 -2.57 2.30
C GLU A 334 9.98 -2.11 2.92
N ALA A 335 9.18 -3.05 3.43
CA ALA A 335 7.78 -2.78 3.70
C ALA A 335 7.47 -2.43 5.17
N ILE A 336 6.51 -1.52 5.40
CA ILE A 336 6.07 -1.11 6.74
C ILE A 336 4.59 -0.78 6.78
N ALA A 337 3.89 -1.19 7.84
CA ALA A 337 2.49 -0.85 8.07
C ALA A 337 2.25 -0.44 9.53
N TRP A 338 1.40 0.55 9.77
CA TRP A 338 0.80 0.70 11.10
C TRP A 338 -0.09 -0.50 11.40
N THR A 339 -0.18 -0.88 12.68
CA THR A 339 -1.26 -1.77 13.12
C THR A 339 -2.61 -1.06 12.94
N ALA A 340 -3.67 -1.83 12.70
CA ALA A 340 -5.00 -1.30 12.42
C ALA A 340 -5.54 -0.35 13.52
N ASP A 341 -5.13 -0.58 14.77
CA ASP A 341 -5.49 0.24 15.94
C ASP A 341 -4.53 1.43 16.17
N GLY A 342 -3.41 1.51 15.44
CA GLY A 342 -2.38 2.54 15.58
C GLY A 342 -1.55 2.43 16.85
N SER A 343 -1.53 1.26 17.50
CA SER A 343 -0.74 0.99 18.70
C SER A 343 0.67 0.46 18.42
N GLY A 344 1.09 0.41 17.16
CA GLY A 344 2.40 -0.04 16.76
C GLY A 344 2.53 -0.12 15.25
N TYR A 345 3.63 -0.71 14.78
CA TYR A 345 3.85 -0.97 13.37
C TYR A 345 4.55 -2.31 13.16
N ILE A 346 4.37 -2.84 11.95
CA ILE A 346 4.91 -4.13 11.50
C ILE A 346 5.80 -3.87 10.29
N THR A 347 6.89 -4.61 10.20
CA THR A 347 7.83 -4.56 9.09
C THR A 347 8.14 -5.95 8.56
N VAL A 348 8.52 -6.01 7.28
CA VAL A 348 9.10 -7.19 6.63
C VAL A 348 10.18 -6.73 5.65
N SER A 349 11.25 -7.52 5.53
CA SER A 349 12.34 -7.31 4.56
C SER A 349 11.96 -7.87 3.19
N GLU A 350 12.64 -7.42 2.13
CA GLU A 350 12.77 -8.21 0.92
C GLU A 350 13.61 -9.47 1.23
N GLY A 351 13.27 -10.60 0.62
CA GLY A 351 14.00 -11.85 0.78
C GLY A 351 13.11 -13.10 0.85
N GLU A 352 13.76 -14.25 0.77
CA GLU A 352 13.12 -15.55 1.03
C GLU A 352 13.10 -15.82 2.54
N ASP A 353 12.01 -16.41 3.05
CA ASP A 353 11.90 -16.88 4.43
C ASP A 353 12.02 -15.75 5.50
N GLU A 354 11.59 -14.54 5.15
CA GLU A 354 11.69 -13.35 6.02
C GLU A 354 10.74 -13.39 7.24
N ASP A 355 11.18 -12.75 8.31
CA ASP A 355 10.41 -12.57 9.55
C ASP A 355 9.56 -11.30 9.50
N LEU A 356 8.32 -11.39 9.99
CA LEU A 356 7.55 -10.20 10.39
C LEU A 356 8.06 -9.71 11.74
N HIS A 357 8.36 -8.42 11.82
CA HIS A 357 8.77 -7.76 13.04
C HIS A 357 7.75 -6.71 13.48
N ALA A 358 7.55 -6.54 14.77
CA ALA A 358 6.66 -5.53 15.34
C ALA A 358 7.34 -4.65 16.37
N VAL A 359 6.86 -3.42 16.45
CA VAL A 359 7.16 -2.48 17.51
C VAL A 359 5.85 -1.93 18.04
N ALA A 360 5.61 -2.11 19.35
CA ALA A 360 4.46 -1.52 20.01
C ALA A 360 4.80 -0.10 20.45
N CYS A 361 3.89 0.84 20.26
CA CYS A 361 4.06 2.24 20.65
C CYS A 361 2.83 2.74 21.39
N THR A 362 3.04 3.69 22.29
CA THR A 362 1.91 4.44 22.85
C THR A 362 1.34 5.31 21.73
N SER A 363 0.05 5.19 21.41
CA SER A 363 -0.54 5.94 20.28
C SER A 363 -0.24 7.44 20.44
N PRO A 364 0.22 8.11 19.36
CA PRO A 364 0.67 9.50 19.41
C PRO A 364 -0.44 10.49 19.72
#